data_AF-A0A482JUX1-F1
#
_entry.id   AF-A0A482JUX1-F1
#
_cell.length_a   1.000
_cell.length_b   1.000
_cell.length_c   1.000
_cell.angle_alpha   90.00
_cell.angle_beta   90.00
_cell.angle_gamma   90.00
#
_symmetry.space_group_name_H-M   'P 1'
#
loop_
_entity.id
_entity.type
_entity.pdbx_description
1 polymer ?
#
loop_
_entity_poly.entity_id
_entity_poly.type
_entity_poly.pdbx_seq_one_letter_code
_entity_poly.pdbx_strand_id
1 'polypeptide(L)'
;FHHLPWITIFGLLGNTISFMVYLSPIPTFYKIYKKKSTEGYQCLPYVVALFSSMLWIFYAFFDTDSTFLVTINSFGCFIETLYITIFLFYATKDARIFTIKLIMLMNV
;
A
#
# COMPACT_ATOMS: atom_id res chain seq x y z
N PHE A 1 -10.26 5.47 33.17
CA PHE A 1 -11.19 5.76 32.05
C PHE A 1 -10.87 7.04 31.25
N HIS A 2 -9.64 7.60 31.31
CA HIS A 2 -9.26 8.85 30.61
C HIS A 2 -8.31 8.68 29.40
N HIS A 3 -7.97 7.46 28.98
CA HIS A 3 -7.02 7.22 27.87
C HIS A 3 -7.67 7.02 26.49
N LEU A 4 -9.00 6.79 26.44
CA LEU A 4 -9.75 6.59 25.20
C LEU A 4 -9.73 7.76 24.18
N PRO A 5 -9.82 9.05 24.56
CA PRO A 5 -10.00 10.12 23.58
C PRO A 5 -8.77 10.32 22.69
N TRP A 6 -7.57 10.14 23.23
CA TRP A 6 -6.34 10.31 22.47
C TRP A 6 -6.16 9.25 21.38
N ILE A 7 -6.48 7.99 21.70
CA ILE A 7 -6.41 6.88 20.74
C ILE A 7 -7.37 7.15 19.57
N THR A 8 -8.58 7.62 19.83
CA THR A 8 -9.55 7.95 18.78
C THR A 8 -9.11 9.16 17.95
N ILE A 9 -8.64 10.24 18.59
CA ILE A 9 -8.20 11.46 17.87
C ILE A 9 -7.01 11.15 16.97
N PHE A 10 -5.96 10.53 17.51
CA PHE A 10 -4.77 10.19 16.72
C PHE A 10 -5.04 9.08 15.71
N GLY A 11 -5.90 8.11 16.05
CA GLY A 11 -6.33 7.06 15.13
C GLY A 11 -7.03 7.62 13.89
N LEU A 12 -7.96 8.56 14.07
CA LEU A 12 -8.68 9.21 12.98
C LEU A 12 -7.78 10.12 12.13
N LEU A 13 -6.95 10.94 12.78
CA LEU A 13 -5.99 11.80 12.09
C LEU A 13 -4.98 10.98 11.28
N GLY A 14 -4.42 9.93 11.88
CA GLY A 14 -3.50 9.00 11.23
C GLY A 14 -4.14 8.32 10.02
N ASN A 15 -5.36 7.78 10.17
CA ASN A 15 -6.10 7.15 9.06
C ASN A 15 -6.34 8.15 7.92
N THR A 16 -6.74 9.38 8.24
CA THR A 16 -7.01 10.41 7.24
C THR A 16 -5.76 10.78 6.43
N ILE A 17 -4.63 11.00 7.11
CA ILE A 17 -3.36 11.35 6.46
C ILE A 17 -2.84 10.17 5.64
N SER A 18 -2.81 8.97 6.22
CA SER A 18 -2.37 7.76 5.52
C SER A 18 -3.21 7.47 4.29
N PHE A 19 -4.53 7.69 4.34
CA PHE A 19 -5.41 7.54 3.19
C PHE A 19 -5.00 8.49 2.05
N MET A 20 -4.74 9.76 2.36
CA MET A 20 -4.24 10.73 1.37
C MET A 20 -2.88 10.32 0.80
N VAL A 21 -1.97 9.80 1.64
CA VAL A 21 -0.65 9.32 1.20
C VAL A 21 -0.77 8.13 0.25
N TYR A 22 -1.62 7.15 0.55
CA TYR A 22 -1.89 6.02 -0.33
C TYR A 22 -2.52 6.43 -1.67
N LEU A 23 -3.28 7.52 -1.71
CA LEU A 23 -3.84 8.07 -2.96
C LEU A 23 -2.85 8.96 -3.74
N SER A 24 -1.74 9.38 -3.12
CA SER A 24 -0.75 10.25 -3.77
C SER A 24 -0.18 9.73 -5.09
N PRO A 25 -0.03 8.41 -5.34
CA PRO A 25 0.46 7.89 -6.61
C PRO A 25 -0.60 7.83 -7.74
N ILE A 26 -1.88 8.15 -7.48
CA ILE A 26 -2.94 8.11 -8.50
C ILE A 26 -2.56 8.88 -9.78
N PRO A 27 -2.04 10.13 -9.73
CA PRO A 27 -1.67 10.85 -10.93
C PRO A 27 -0.57 10.15 -11.73
N THR A 28 0.35 9.46 -11.06
CA THR A 28 1.41 8.65 -11.69
C THR A 28 0.81 7.45 -12.40
N PHE A 29 -0.06 6.68 -11.75
CA PHE A 29 -0.70 5.53 -12.37
C PHE A 29 -1.68 5.89 -13.48
N TYR A 30 -2.33 7.05 -13.38
CA TYR A 30 -3.13 7.59 -14.46
C TYR A 30 -2.28 7.87 -15.72
N LYS A 31 -1.05 8.42 -15.55
CA LYS A 31 -0.11 8.59 -16.66
C LYS A 31 0.31 7.25 -17.26
N ILE A 32 0.64 6.26 -16.43
CA ILE A 32 0.99 4.90 -16.89
C ILE A 32 -0.15 4.30 -17.72
N TYR A 33 -1.38 4.38 -17.23
CA TYR A 33 -2.57 3.90 -17.94
C TYR A 33 -2.77 4.62 -19.28
N LYS A 34 -2.60 5.95 -19.33
CA LYS A 34 -2.78 6.75 -20.55
C LYS A 34 -1.69 6.49 -21.59
N LYS A 35 -0.45 6.33 -21.13
CA LYS A 35 0.73 6.11 -21.98
C LYS A 35 0.93 4.64 -22.37
N LYS A 36 0.24 3.71 -21.69
CA LYS A 36 0.38 2.27 -21.87
C LYS A 36 1.82 1.78 -21.64
N SER A 37 2.57 2.50 -20.82
CA SER A 37 3.99 2.32 -20.56
C SER A 37 4.29 2.79 -19.13
N THR A 38 5.20 2.11 -18.45
CA THR A 38 5.66 2.53 -17.11
C THR A 38 6.67 3.67 -17.17
N GLU A 39 7.11 4.14 -18.35
CA GLU A 39 7.96 5.34 -18.53
C GLU A 39 9.19 5.40 -17.60
N GLY A 40 9.73 4.24 -17.18
CA GLY A 40 10.86 4.15 -16.25
C GLY A 40 10.52 4.21 -14.75
N TYR A 41 9.24 4.36 -14.39
CA TYR A 41 8.78 4.24 -13.00
C TYR A 41 9.13 2.87 -12.42
N GLN A 42 9.44 2.84 -11.12
CA GLN A 42 9.80 1.62 -10.38
C GLN A 42 8.60 1.10 -9.58
N CYS A 43 8.43 -0.21 -9.51
CA CYS A 43 7.37 -0.83 -8.71
C CYS A 43 7.76 -1.02 -7.22
N LEU A 44 9.05 -0.88 -6.90
CA LEU A 44 9.62 -1.15 -5.57
C LEU A 44 8.86 -0.48 -4.41
N PRO A 45 8.50 0.82 -4.47
CA PRO A 45 7.79 1.47 -3.36
C PRO A 45 6.45 0.81 -3.03
N TYR A 46 5.71 0.36 -4.05
CA TYR A 46 4.38 -0.22 -3.89
C TYR A 46 4.46 -1.64 -3.31
N VAL A 47 5.45 -2.43 -3.75
CA VAL A 47 5.66 -3.79 -3.22
C VAL A 47 6.13 -3.76 -1.76
N VAL A 48 6.98 -2.79 -1.39
CA VAL A 48 7.43 -2.58 -0.01
C VAL A 48 6.28 -2.07 0.87
N ALA A 49 5.46 -1.15 0.36
CA ALA A 49 4.29 -0.64 1.08
C ALA A 49 3.24 -1.74 1.31
N LEU A 50 3.01 -2.61 0.32
CA LEU A 50 2.15 -3.79 0.46
C LEU A 50 2.67 -4.71 1.58
N PHE A 51 3.97 -5.04 1.56
CA PHE A 51 4.59 -5.88 2.58
C PHE A 51 4.46 -5.26 3.97
N SER A 52 4.75 -3.96 4.10
CA SER A 52 4.59 -3.24 5.36
C SER A 52 3.14 -3.26 5.85
N SER A 53 2.17 -3.13 4.94
CA SER A 53 0.74 -3.14 5.29
C SER A 53 0.31 -4.52 5.78
N MET A 54 0.81 -5.60 5.15
CA MET A 54 0.60 -6.97 5.62
C MET A 54 1.21 -7.22 7.00
N LEU A 55 2.42 -6.71 7.27
CA LEU A 55 3.04 -6.82 8.60
C LEU A 55 2.26 -6.08 9.68
N TRP A 56 1.70 -4.91 9.37
CA TRP A 56 0.85 -4.17 10.32
C TRP A 56 -0.46 -4.90 10.61
N ILE A 57 -1.10 -5.47 9.59
CA ILE A 57 -2.27 -6.34 9.79
C ILE A 57 -1.89 -7.58 10.60
N PHE A 58 -0.73 -8.18 10.33
CA PHE A 58 -0.23 -9.32 11.11
C PHE A 58 -0.04 -8.96 12.58
N TYR A 59 0.58 -7.80 12.85
CA TYR A 59 0.75 -7.27 14.20
C TYR A 59 -0.60 -7.06 14.90
N ALA A 60 -1.60 -6.52 14.19
CA ALA A 60 -2.93 -6.26 14.75
C ALA A 60 -3.66 -7.50 15.28
N PHE A 61 -3.34 -8.72 14.79
CA PHE A 61 -3.91 -9.96 15.33
C PHE A 61 -3.52 -10.22 16.79
N PHE A 62 -2.41 -9.64 17.25
CA PHE A 62 -1.91 -9.82 18.62
C PHE A 62 -2.26 -8.64 19.54
N ASP A 63 -2.93 -7.61 19.03
CA ASP A 63 -3.27 -6.39 19.77
C ASP A 63 -4.79 -6.21 19.91
N THR A 64 -5.24 -5.92 21.14
CA THR A 64 -6.66 -5.84 21.49
C THR A 64 -7.35 -4.55 21.04
N ASP A 65 -6.60 -3.47 20.79
CA ASP A 65 -7.12 -2.14 20.42
C ASP A 65 -6.63 -1.66 19.03
N SER A 66 -6.61 -2.57 18.05
CA SER A 66 -5.95 -2.36 16.76
C SER A 66 -6.88 -1.91 15.62
N THR A 67 -8.13 -1.52 15.89
CA THR A 67 -9.15 -1.22 14.85
C THR A 67 -8.66 -0.22 13.81
N PHE A 68 -8.15 0.95 14.24
CA PHE A 68 -7.66 1.99 13.32
C PHE A 68 -6.44 1.55 12.50
N LEU A 69 -5.65 0.61 13.02
CA LEU A 69 -4.47 0.09 12.37
C LEU A 69 -4.85 -0.94 11.31
N VAL A 70 -5.81 -1.82 11.61
CA VAL A 70 -6.39 -2.77 10.65
C VAL A 70 -7.08 -2.05 9.51
N THR A 71 -7.90 -1.03 9.79
CA THR A 71 -8.67 -0.32 8.75
C THR A 71 -7.77 0.31 7.70
N ILE A 72 -6.75 1.06 8.14
CA ILE A 72 -5.90 1.80 7.21
C ILE A 72 -4.95 0.90 6.43
N ASN A 73 -4.38 -0.14 7.06
CA ASN A 73 -3.49 -1.06 6.37
C ASN A 73 -4.26 -2.03 5.46
N SER A 74 -5.52 -2.33 5.77
CA SER A 74 -6.39 -3.09 4.85
C SER A 74 -6.69 -2.29 3.58
N PHE A 75 -6.96 -0.98 3.72
CA PHE A 75 -7.05 -0.08 2.58
C PHE A 75 -5.72 0.00 1.81
N GLY A 76 -4.59 0.10 2.53
CA GLY A 76 -3.24 0.05 1.97
C GLY A 76 -2.99 -1.20 1.14
N CYS A 77 -3.29 -2.38 1.67
CA CYS A 77 -3.16 -3.65 0.94
C CYS A 77 -3.98 -3.64 -0.36
N PHE A 78 -5.21 -3.14 -0.31
CA PHE A 78 -6.08 -3.05 -1.48
C PHE A 78 -5.51 -2.12 -2.56
N ILE A 79 -5.15 -0.90 -2.21
CA ILE A 79 -4.69 0.10 -3.19
C ILE A 79 -3.30 -0.20 -3.73
N GLU A 80 -2.37 -0.70 -2.92
CA GLU A 80 -1.04 -1.11 -3.37
C GLU A 80 -1.12 -2.31 -4.31
N THR A 81 -2.02 -3.27 -4.03
CA THR A 81 -2.27 -4.39 -4.95
C THR A 81 -2.81 -3.89 -6.30
N LEU A 82 -3.68 -2.89 -6.30
CA LEU A 82 -4.20 -2.28 -7.54
C LEU A 82 -3.07 -1.59 -8.33
N TYR A 83 -2.22 -0.82 -7.67
CA TYR A 83 -1.04 -0.19 -8.29
C TYR A 83 -0.09 -1.22 -8.89
N ILE A 84 0.27 -2.26 -8.14
CA ILE A 84 1.13 -3.34 -8.62
C ILE A 84 0.50 -4.03 -9.84
N THR A 85 -0.80 -4.30 -9.80
CA THR A 85 -1.52 -4.94 -10.92
C THR A 85 -1.46 -4.08 -12.19
N ILE A 86 -1.73 -2.77 -12.08
CA ILE A 86 -1.63 -1.83 -13.20
C ILE A 86 -0.18 -1.76 -13.71
N PHE A 87 0.80 -1.70 -12.80
CA PHE A 87 2.22 -1.69 -13.16
C PHE A 87 2.59 -2.93 -13.96
N LEU A 88 2.26 -4.12 -13.46
CA LEU A 88 2.57 -5.40 -14.13
C LEU A 88 1.97 -5.46 -15.53
N PHE A 89 0.75 -4.94 -15.72
CA PHE A 89 0.09 -4.93 -17.02
C PHE A 89 0.86 -4.10 -18.07
N TYR A 90 1.35 -2.91 -17.69
CA TYR A 90 2.03 -1.97 -18.61
C TYR A 90 3.56 -2.03 -18.59
N ALA A 91 4.17 -2.78 -17.67
CA ALA A 91 5.62 -2.90 -17.55
C ALA A 91 6.26 -3.67 -18.71
N THR A 92 7.52 -3.30 -19.02
CA THR A 92 8.39 -4.09 -19.90
C THR A 92 8.67 -5.47 -19.29
N LYS A 93 9.13 -6.44 -20.11
CA LYS A 93 9.41 -7.81 -19.65
C LYS A 93 10.37 -7.82 -18.46
N ASP A 94 11.46 -7.05 -18.52
CA ASP A 94 12.47 -7.03 -17.47
C ASP A 94 11.94 -6.43 -16.16
N ALA A 95 11.23 -5.29 -16.24
CA ALA A 95 10.62 -4.65 -15.08
C ALA A 95 9.52 -5.52 -14.46
N ARG A 96 8.75 -6.25 -15.28
CA ARG A 96 7.74 -7.21 -14.83
C ARG A 96 8.37 -8.39 -14.08
N ILE A 97 9.42 -9.00 -14.64
CA ILE A 97 10.14 -10.12 -14.00
C ILE A 97 10.75 -9.66 -12.67
N PHE A 98 11.37 -8.48 -12.65
CA PHE A 98 11.90 -7.90 -11.42
C PHE A 98 10.81 -7.71 -10.36
N THR A 99 9.67 -7.13 -10.75
CA THR A 99 8.54 -6.90 -9.84
C THR A 99 7.97 -8.22 -9.29
N ILE A 100 7.80 -9.24 -10.13
CA ILE A 100 7.32 -10.57 -9.69
C ILE A 100 8.30 -11.19 -8.71
N LYS A 101 9.62 -11.14 -8.99
CA LYS A 101 10.64 -11.64 -8.06
C LYS A 101 10.56 -10.94 -6.70
N LEU A 102 10.36 -9.63 -6.70
CA LEU A 102 10.23 -8.84 -5.48
C LEU A 102 8.97 -9.23 -4.69
N ILE A 103 7.84 -9.43 -5.36
CA ILE A 103 6.59 -9.90 -4.72
C ILE A 103 6.81 -11.28 -4.10
N MET A 104 7.41 -12.23 -4.82
CA MET A 104 7.69 -13.58 -4.32
C MET A 104 8.68 -13.59 -3.14
N LEU A 105 9.61 -12.64 -3.10
CA LEU A 105 10.59 -12.53 -2.02
C LEU A 105 9.98 -11.93 -0.74
N MET A 106 9.06 -10.98 -0.88
CA MET A 106 8.57 -10.18 0.25
C MET A 106 7.15 -10.53 0.69
N ASN A 107 6.26 -10.90 -0.22
CA ASN A 107 4.81 -10.95 0.02
C ASN A 107 4.18 -12.36 -0.15
N VAL A 108 5.00 -13.39 -0.32
CA VAL A 108 4.60 -14.81 -0.42
C VAL A 108 5.33 -15.60 0.65
#